data_AF-A0A3C1V9R1-F1
#
_entry.id   AF-A0A3C1V9R1-F1
#
_cell.length_a   1.000
_cell.length_b   1.000
_cell.length_c   1.000
_cell.angle_alpha   90.00
_cell.angle_beta   90.00
_cell.angle_gamma   90.00
#
_symmetry.space_group_name_H-M   'P 1'
#
loop_
_entity.id
_entity.type
_entity.pdbx_description
1 polymer ?
#
loop_
_entity_poly.entity_id
_entity_poly.type
_entity_poly.pdbx_seq_one_letter_code
_entity_poly.pdbx_strand_id
1 'polypeptide(L)'
;PDMVQIGNEVTHGMMWPDGKLPEHWDNFADYIRAGIKGVDAGCGKNPRPKIMIHIDQGGSIAKTKYFFDKLNSYKISYDVIGFSYYPWWHGSLMDLRENLAFAANEYGKDIIVVETAYNWRPARESADRVGPFPETPEGQREFLDELTRMVMATPNGCGKGIFWWEPAVGNRGSLVSRSFFDEDGNSLPVISVFDKYTRPAPRTDGQ
;
A
#
# COMPACT_ATOMS: atom_id res chain seq x y z
N PRO A 1 -1.41 16.46 9.40
CA PRO A 1 -1.83 15.24 8.65
C PRO A 1 -1.99 14.09 9.62
N ASP A 2 -2.79 13.07 9.29
CA ASP A 2 -2.96 11.90 10.16
C ASP A 2 -1.73 10.97 10.12
N MET A 3 -0.98 10.99 9.01
CA MET A 3 0.19 10.16 8.77
C MET A 3 1.21 10.85 7.86
N VAL A 4 2.49 10.49 8.02
CA VAL A 4 3.59 10.89 7.14
C VAL A 4 4.43 9.64 6.80
N GLN A 5 4.70 9.44 5.52
CA GLN A 5 5.58 8.40 5.02
C GLN A 5 7.01 8.96 4.86
N ILE A 6 8.00 8.32 5.49
CA ILE A 6 9.40 8.76 5.39
C ILE A 6 10.10 7.97 4.28
N GLY A 7 10.19 8.57 3.09
CA GLY A 7 10.65 7.93 1.85
C GLY A 7 9.52 7.23 1.09
N ASN A 8 9.82 6.63 -0.06
CA ASN A 8 8.86 5.84 -0.86
C ASN A 8 9.55 4.55 -1.33
N GLU A 9 8.90 3.39 -1.14
CA GLU A 9 9.44 2.07 -1.52
C GLU A 9 10.94 1.90 -1.16
N VAL A 10 11.25 2.12 0.12
CA VAL A 10 12.64 2.28 0.59
C VAL A 10 13.42 0.97 0.76
N THR A 11 12.95 -0.13 0.15
CA THR A 11 13.54 -1.48 0.23
C THR A 11 15.02 -1.50 -0.17
N HIS A 12 15.39 -0.63 -1.12
CA HIS A 12 16.77 -0.48 -1.60
C HIS A 12 17.42 0.81 -1.06
N GLY A 13 16.84 1.43 -0.04
CA GLY A 13 17.31 2.66 0.57
C GLY A 13 16.73 3.92 -0.06
N MET A 14 17.38 5.06 0.18
CA MET A 14 17.00 6.37 -0.37
C MET A 14 18.23 7.28 -0.49
N MET A 15 18.12 8.41 -1.22
CA MET A 15 19.21 9.40 -1.31
C MET A 15 20.56 8.79 -1.72
N TRP A 16 20.56 8.09 -2.86
CA TRP A 16 21.74 7.37 -3.35
C TRP A 16 22.87 8.34 -3.80
N PRO A 17 24.15 7.96 -3.66
CA PRO A 17 24.62 6.65 -3.20
C PRO A 17 24.58 6.47 -1.68
N ASP A 18 24.55 7.55 -0.91
CA ASP A 18 24.88 7.53 0.52
C ASP A 18 23.89 6.75 1.38
N GLY A 19 22.62 6.64 0.99
CA GLY A 19 21.62 5.82 1.69
C GLY A 19 21.20 4.58 0.91
N LYS A 20 22.01 4.10 -0.05
CA LYS A 20 21.73 2.88 -0.80
C LYS A 20 21.88 1.63 0.09
N LEU A 21 20.90 0.74 0.02
CA LEU A 21 20.94 -0.55 0.71
C LEU A 21 21.32 -1.68 -0.27
N PRO A 22 22.03 -2.72 0.22
CA PRO A 22 22.32 -3.02 1.63
C PRO A 22 23.60 -2.37 2.19
N GLU A 23 24.35 -1.60 1.42
CA GLU A 23 25.70 -1.15 1.80
C GLU A 23 25.70 -0.07 2.90
N HIS A 24 24.67 0.78 2.96
CA HIS A 24 24.67 1.99 3.79
C HIS A 24 23.52 2.06 4.81
N TRP A 25 23.30 0.97 5.55
CA TRP A 25 22.25 0.92 6.57
C TRP A 25 22.36 2.01 7.65
N ASP A 26 23.57 2.39 8.06
CA ASP A 26 23.77 3.43 9.09
C ASP A 26 23.29 4.79 8.60
N ASN A 27 23.71 5.20 7.39
CA ASN A 27 23.28 6.44 6.75
C ASN A 27 21.77 6.44 6.49
N PHE A 28 21.24 5.33 5.97
CA PHE A 28 19.82 5.17 5.73
C PHE A 28 19.01 5.32 7.03
N ALA A 29 19.44 4.70 8.12
CA ALA A 29 18.82 4.84 9.43
C ALA A 29 18.84 6.29 9.93
N ASP A 30 19.94 7.01 9.70
CA ASP A 30 20.05 8.42 10.05
C ASP A 30 19.12 9.31 9.21
N TYR A 31 18.91 9.02 7.93
CA TYR A 31 17.92 9.72 7.10
C TYR A 31 16.49 9.49 7.58
N ILE A 32 16.14 8.26 7.95
CA ILE A 32 14.81 7.98 8.55
C ILE A 32 14.64 8.77 9.85
N ARG A 33 15.64 8.76 10.74
CA ARG A 33 15.59 9.53 12.00
C ARG A 33 15.47 11.02 11.74
N ALA A 34 16.19 11.56 10.75
CA ALA A 34 16.10 12.96 10.38
C ALA A 34 14.69 13.32 9.87
N GLY A 35 14.09 12.48 9.03
CA GLY A 35 12.72 12.64 8.56
C GLY A 35 11.71 12.65 9.72
N ILE A 36 11.84 11.70 10.65
CA ILE A 36 11.00 11.65 11.86
C ILE A 36 11.16 12.91 12.71
N LYS A 37 12.40 13.36 12.97
CA LYS A 37 12.66 14.60 13.70
C LYS A 37 12.03 15.82 13.00
N GLY A 38 12.02 15.83 11.68
CA GLY A 38 11.34 16.87 10.90
C GLY A 38 9.82 16.86 11.13
N VAL A 39 9.19 15.68 11.16
CA VAL A 39 7.77 15.54 11.51
C VAL A 39 7.50 16.02 12.94
N ASP A 40 8.35 15.63 13.89
CA ASP A 40 8.21 16.02 15.30
C ASP A 40 8.36 17.54 15.48
N ALA A 41 9.32 18.16 14.79
CA ALA A 41 9.49 19.61 14.81
C ALA A 41 8.31 20.34 14.15
N GLY A 42 7.75 19.75 13.08
CA GLY A 42 6.65 20.32 12.33
C GLY A 42 5.27 20.18 12.98
N CYS A 43 5.06 19.24 13.91
CA CYS A 43 3.75 19.02 14.51
C CYS A 43 3.35 20.11 15.52
N GLY A 44 4.33 20.80 16.13
CA GLY A 44 4.09 21.86 17.10
C GLY A 44 3.24 21.37 18.29
N LYS A 45 2.03 21.92 18.45
CA LYS A 45 1.07 21.52 19.49
C LYS A 45 0.01 20.51 19.01
N ASN A 46 0.00 20.18 17.73
CA ASN A 46 -0.98 19.23 17.18
C ASN A 46 -0.58 17.79 17.56
N PRO A 47 -1.54 16.85 17.55
CA PRO A 47 -1.22 15.42 17.63
C PRO A 47 -0.15 15.05 16.60
N ARG A 48 0.87 14.33 17.07
CA ARG A 48 1.95 13.86 16.21
C ARG A 48 1.38 12.93 15.14
N PRO A 49 1.63 13.18 13.84
CA PRO A 49 1.22 12.27 12.78
C PRO A 49 1.84 10.88 12.97
N LYS A 50 1.11 9.82 12.59
CA LYS A 50 1.70 8.48 12.52
C LYS A 50 2.86 8.46 11.51
N ILE A 51 3.92 7.73 11.82
CA ILE A 51 5.04 7.51 10.91
C ILE A 51 4.88 6.19 10.19
N MET A 52 4.84 6.23 8.86
CA MET A 52 4.87 5.05 8.00
C MET A 52 6.27 4.81 7.44
N ILE A 53 6.69 3.55 7.46
CA ILE A 53 7.80 3.05 6.64
C ILE A 53 7.21 2.18 5.53
N HIS A 54 7.50 2.54 4.28
CA HIS A 54 6.89 1.94 3.10
C HIS A 54 7.94 1.16 2.27
N ILE A 55 7.70 -0.13 2.06
CA ILE A 55 8.50 -0.99 1.18
C ILE A 55 7.68 -1.55 0.01
N ASP A 56 8.36 -1.89 -1.08
CA ASP A 56 7.76 -2.62 -2.21
C ASP A 56 7.59 -4.12 -1.91
N GLN A 57 7.06 -4.87 -2.88
CA GLN A 57 6.99 -6.33 -2.83
C GLN A 57 6.19 -6.90 -1.66
N GLY A 58 4.97 -6.38 -1.47
CA GLY A 58 4.06 -6.77 -0.38
C GLY A 58 3.70 -8.26 -0.28
N GLY A 59 3.98 -9.11 -1.28
CA GLY A 59 3.82 -10.57 -1.17
C GLY A 59 5.08 -11.32 -0.68
N SER A 60 6.17 -10.64 -0.33
CA SER A 60 7.41 -11.31 0.07
C SER A 60 7.66 -11.25 1.58
N ILE A 61 7.40 -12.35 2.28
CA ILE A 61 7.79 -12.53 3.69
C ILE A 61 9.30 -12.37 3.87
N ALA A 62 10.10 -12.98 2.99
CA ALA A 62 11.56 -12.94 3.10
C ALA A 62 12.11 -11.51 3.04
N LYS A 63 11.61 -10.68 2.10
CA LYS A 63 12.05 -9.28 1.98
C LYS A 63 11.52 -8.41 3.11
N THR A 64 10.26 -8.59 3.48
CA THR A 64 9.65 -7.90 4.62
C THR A 64 10.46 -8.17 5.88
N LYS A 65 10.76 -9.45 6.16
CA LYS A 65 11.55 -9.86 7.32
C LYS A 65 12.95 -9.27 7.29
N TYR A 66 13.67 -9.43 6.18
CA TYR A 66 15.02 -8.91 6.03
C TYR A 66 15.09 -7.40 6.31
N PHE A 67 14.17 -6.63 5.70
CA PHE A 67 14.18 -5.18 5.83
C PHE A 67 13.80 -4.73 7.24
N PHE A 68 12.67 -5.19 7.77
CA PHE A 68 12.17 -4.71 9.06
C PHE A 68 12.97 -5.23 10.25
N ASP A 69 13.51 -6.46 10.21
CA ASP A 69 14.41 -6.93 11.27
C ASP A 69 15.67 -6.06 11.35
N LYS A 70 16.25 -5.74 10.18
CA LYS A 70 17.43 -4.88 10.11
C LYS A 70 17.12 -3.45 10.54
N LEU A 71 16.01 -2.87 10.08
CA LEU A 71 15.57 -1.53 10.53
C LEU A 71 15.31 -1.49 12.04
N ASN A 72 14.64 -2.50 12.60
CA ASN A 72 14.31 -2.57 14.02
C ASN A 72 15.59 -2.67 14.89
N SER A 73 16.69 -3.24 14.38
CA SER A 73 17.98 -3.24 15.07
C SER A 73 18.53 -1.83 15.35
N TYR A 74 18.14 -0.83 14.55
CA TYR A 74 18.47 0.59 14.75
C TYR A 74 17.56 1.31 15.76
N LYS A 75 16.56 0.60 16.32
CA LYS A 75 15.59 1.14 17.29
C LYS A 75 14.84 2.38 16.78
N ILE A 76 14.55 2.41 15.48
CA ILE A 76 13.76 3.47 14.87
C ILE A 76 12.28 3.28 15.24
N SER A 77 11.66 4.32 15.79
CA SER A 77 10.25 4.29 16.17
C SER A 77 9.37 4.68 14.98
N TYR A 78 8.54 3.75 14.52
CA TYR A 78 7.51 3.97 13.51
C TYR A 78 6.20 3.28 13.93
N ASP A 79 5.10 3.72 13.33
CA ASP A 79 3.74 3.37 13.74
C ASP A 79 3.09 2.41 12.73
N VAL A 80 3.40 2.57 11.44
CA VAL A 80 2.71 1.89 10.33
C VAL A 80 3.71 1.25 9.36
N ILE A 81 3.41 0.02 8.94
CA ILE A 81 4.06 -0.64 7.81
C ILE A 81 3.23 -0.39 6.55
N GLY A 82 3.85 0.22 5.54
CA GLY A 82 3.28 0.41 4.22
C GLY A 82 3.80 -0.64 3.25
N PHE A 83 2.91 -1.23 2.45
CA PHE A 83 3.29 -2.11 1.34
C PHE A 83 2.78 -1.57 0.01
N SER A 84 3.65 -1.54 -1.01
CA SER A 84 3.20 -1.55 -2.39
C SER A 84 2.87 -2.97 -2.83
N TYR A 85 1.69 -3.15 -3.42
CA TYR A 85 1.26 -4.42 -3.98
C TYR A 85 0.61 -4.24 -5.34
N TYR A 86 1.30 -4.75 -6.36
CA TYR A 86 0.80 -4.86 -7.71
C TYR A 86 0.83 -6.34 -8.10
N PRO A 87 -0.32 -6.95 -8.41
CA PRO A 87 -0.44 -8.41 -8.50
C PRO A 87 0.36 -9.03 -9.64
N TRP A 88 0.79 -8.22 -10.61
CA TRP A 88 1.65 -8.69 -11.70
C TRP A 88 3.10 -8.91 -11.26
N TRP A 89 3.62 -8.17 -10.26
CA TRP A 89 5.04 -8.21 -9.89
C TRP A 89 5.29 -8.68 -8.45
N HIS A 90 4.35 -8.48 -7.53
CA HIS A 90 4.60 -8.59 -6.09
C HIS A 90 4.07 -9.88 -5.47
N GLY A 91 3.89 -10.93 -6.27
CA GLY A 91 3.34 -12.21 -5.83
C GLY A 91 1.81 -12.28 -5.92
N SER A 92 1.27 -13.47 -5.66
CA SER A 92 -0.17 -13.72 -5.66
C SER A 92 -0.88 -13.04 -4.49
N LEU A 93 -2.21 -12.98 -4.52
CA LEU A 93 -3.00 -12.51 -3.38
C LEU A 93 -2.78 -13.40 -2.15
N MET A 94 -2.49 -14.69 -2.36
CA MET A 94 -2.17 -15.60 -1.26
C MET A 94 -0.85 -15.20 -0.58
N ASP A 95 0.17 -14.90 -1.37
CA ASP A 95 1.47 -14.45 -0.87
C ASP A 95 1.33 -13.13 -0.09
N LEU A 96 0.52 -12.19 -0.60
CA LEU A 96 0.21 -10.96 0.14
C LEU A 96 -0.51 -11.27 1.45
N ARG A 97 -1.55 -12.12 1.46
CA ARG A 97 -2.28 -12.51 2.68
C ARG A 97 -1.34 -13.06 3.75
N GLU A 98 -0.45 -13.97 3.34
CA GLU A 98 0.53 -14.58 4.24
C GLU A 98 1.54 -13.56 4.76
N ASN A 99 2.00 -12.63 3.91
CA ASN A 99 2.89 -11.56 4.35
C ASN A 99 2.22 -10.56 5.30
N LEU A 100 0.96 -10.18 5.05
CA LEU A 100 0.19 -9.32 5.97
C LEU A 100 0.03 -10.00 7.34
N ALA A 101 -0.29 -11.29 7.36
CA ALA A 101 -0.40 -12.07 8.60
C ALA A 101 0.96 -12.19 9.32
N PHE A 102 2.03 -12.45 8.58
CA PHE A 102 3.39 -12.48 9.13
C PHE A 102 3.75 -11.13 9.78
N ALA A 103 3.64 -10.03 9.04
CA ALA A 103 3.99 -8.70 9.53
C ALA A 103 3.16 -8.27 10.75
N ALA A 104 1.86 -8.62 10.77
CA ALA A 104 0.98 -8.33 11.89
C ALA A 104 1.42 -9.07 13.16
N ASN A 105 1.77 -10.35 13.05
CA ASN A 105 2.17 -11.18 14.19
C ASN A 105 3.59 -10.88 14.66
N GLU A 106 4.53 -10.64 13.74
CA GLU A 106 5.93 -10.40 14.07
C GLU A 106 6.18 -8.99 14.62
N TYR A 107 5.56 -7.98 14.01
CA TYR A 107 5.89 -6.57 14.31
C TYR A 107 4.80 -5.85 15.12
N GLY A 108 3.57 -6.36 15.14
CA GLY A 108 2.46 -5.77 15.91
C GLY A 108 2.14 -4.32 15.52
N LYS A 109 2.39 -3.95 14.25
CA LYS A 109 2.17 -2.60 13.71
C LYS A 109 0.86 -2.53 12.94
N ASP A 110 0.33 -1.32 12.80
CA ASP A 110 -0.71 -1.04 11.81
C ASP A 110 -0.12 -1.29 10.41
N ILE A 111 -0.91 -1.86 9.50
CA ILE A 111 -0.50 -2.21 8.14
C ILE A 111 -1.45 -1.57 7.14
N ILE A 112 -0.89 -0.94 6.12
CA ILE A 112 -1.63 -0.35 5.00
C ILE A 112 -1.01 -0.83 3.69
N VAL A 113 -1.84 -1.29 2.76
CA VAL A 113 -1.42 -1.44 1.36
C VAL A 113 -1.47 -0.05 0.75
N VAL A 114 -0.35 0.67 0.78
CA VAL A 114 -0.30 2.12 0.53
C VAL A 114 -0.16 2.46 -0.95
N GLU A 115 0.20 1.48 -1.78
CA GLU A 115 0.05 1.60 -3.22
C GLU A 115 -0.41 0.29 -3.81
N THR A 116 -1.43 0.38 -4.65
CA THR A 116 -1.91 -0.72 -5.48
C THR A 116 -2.67 -0.14 -6.67
N ALA A 117 -2.74 -0.90 -7.75
CA ALA A 117 -3.63 -0.61 -8.85
C ALA A 117 -3.88 -1.87 -9.69
N TYR A 118 -4.96 -1.84 -10.48
CA TYR A 118 -5.35 -2.92 -11.37
C TYR A 118 -5.90 -2.39 -12.68
N ASN A 119 -5.66 -3.13 -13.75
CA ASN A 119 -6.08 -2.75 -15.08
C ASN A 119 -7.57 -3.01 -15.28
N TRP A 120 -8.33 -2.00 -15.71
CA TRP A 120 -9.71 -2.14 -16.18
C TRP A 120 -9.80 -2.54 -17.66
N ARG A 121 -8.66 -2.64 -18.34
CA ARG A 121 -8.54 -3.10 -19.73
C ARG A 121 -7.17 -3.68 -20.01
N PRO A 122 -7.01 -4.54 -21.03
CA PRO A 122 -5.70 -5.06 -21.41
C PRO A 122 -4.64 -3.97 -21.59
N ALA A 123 -3.52 -4.09 -20.88
CA ALA A 123 -2.41 -3.14 -20.95
C ALA A 123 -1.10 -3.82 -21.36
N ARG A 124 -0.27 -3.12 -22.14
CA ARG A 124 0.99 -3.69 -22.64
C ARG A 124 1.98 -4.06 -21.53
N GLU A 125 1.99 -3.28 -20.46
CA GLU A 125 2.87 -3.44 -19.29
C GLU A 125 2.61 -4.73 -18.49
N SER A 126 1.41 -5.30 -18.62
CA SER A 126 1.01 -6.58 -18.04
C SER A 126 0.77 -7.66 -19.10
N ALA A 127 1.08 -7.41 -20.39
CA ALA A 127 0.69 -8.31 -21.48
C ALA A 127 1.22 -9.75 -21.33
N ASP A 128 2.39 -9.93 -20.71
CA ASP A 128 3.00 -11.25 -20.47
C ASP A 128 2.64 -11.82 -19.09
N ARG A 129 1.76 -11.17 -18.33
CA ARG A 129 1.43 -11.51 -16.94
C ARG A 129 -0.08 -11.53 -16.71
N VAL A 130 -0.60 -12.69 -16.37
CA VAL A 130 -2.00 -12.85 -16.03
C VAL A 130 -2.21 -12.41 -14.59
N GLY A 131 -3.04 -11.39 -14.38
CA GLY A 131 -3.47 -10.99 -13.05
C GLY A 131 -4.57 -11.91 -12.49
N PRO A 132 -4.94 -11.76 -11.20
CA PRO A 132 -5.92 -12.63 -10.53
C PRO A 132 -7.36 -12.52 -11.04
N PHE A 133 -7.70 -11.45 -11.77
CA PHE A 133 -9.02 -11.20 -12.34
C PHE A 133 -8.90 -10.83 -13.84
N PRO A 134 -9.99 -10.87 -14.61
CA PRO A 134 -9.98 -10.31 -15.96
C PRO A 134 -9.60 -8.82 -15.94
N GLU A 135 -8.78 -8.35 -16.88
CA GLU A 135 -8.52 -6.91 -17.04
C GLU A 135 -9.71 -6.24 -17.72
N THR A 136 -10.79 -6.04 -16.94
CA THR A 136 -12.07 -5.40 -17.31
C THR A 136 -12.50 -4.43 -16.19
N PRO A 137 -13.45 -3.51 -16.42
CA PRO A 137 -13.97 -2.64 -15.34
C PRO A 137 -14.50 -3.43 -14.14
N GLU A 138 -15.19 -4.54 -14.40
CA GLU A 138 -15.67 -5.45 -13.36
C GLU A 138 -14.53 -6.18 -12.65
N GLY A 139 -13.51 -6.65 -13.37
CA GLY A 139 -12.38 -7.33 -12.75
C GLY A 139 -11.49 -6.40 -11.91
N GLN A 140 -11.37 -5.12 -12.30
CA GLN A 140 -10.76 -4.08 -11.47
C GLN A 140 -11.52 -3.87 -10.15
N ARG A 141 -12.86 -3.83 -10.21
CA ARG A 141 -13.72 -3.76 -9.03
C ARG A 141 -13.55 -5.00 -8.15
N GLU A 142 -13.56 -6.20 -8.74
CA GLU A 142 -13.38 -7.48 -8.02
C GLU A 142 -12.02 -7.57 -7.33
N PHE A 143 -10.96 -7.10 -7.99
CA PHE A 143 -9.63 -7.01 -7.40
C PHE A 143 -9.60 -6.14 -6.14
N LEU A 144 -10.10 -4.90 -6.23
CA LEU A 144 -10.12 -4.00 -5.07
C LEU A 144 -11.02 -4.53 -3.95
N ASP A 145 -12.12 -5.20 -4.30
CA ASP A 145 -13.02 -5.84 -3.34
C ASP A 145 -12.33 -6.96 -2.55
N GLU A 146 -11.64 -7.87 -3.26
CA GLU A 146 -10.89 -8.98 -2.67
C GLU A 146 -9.73 -8.45 -1.81
N LEU A 147 -8.98 -7.47 -2.33
CA LEU A 147 -7.89 -6.84 -1.60
C LEU A 147 -8.40 -6.17 -0.32
N THR A 148 -9.55 -5.49 -0.38
CA THR A 148 -10.20 -4.88 0.80
C THR A 148 -10.57 -5.92 1.84
N ARG A 149 -11.21 -7.02 1.43
CA ARG A 149 -11.54 -8.13 2.35
C ARG A 149 -10.30 -8.73 2.98
N MET A 150 -9.24 -8.93 2.21
CA MET A 150 -7.98 -9.50 2.69
C MET A 150 -7.27 -8.58 3.68
N VAL A 151 -7.15 -7.29 3.39
CA VAL A 151 -6.53 -6.32 4.31
C VAL A 151 -7.32 -6.24 5.61
N MET A 152 -8.66 -6.18 5.54
CA MET A 152 -9.52 -6.17 6.73
C MET A 152 -9.43 -7.46 7.57
N ALA A 153 -9.10 -8.59 6.93
CA ALA A 153 -8.91 -9.88 7.59
C ALA A 153 -7.51 -10.06 8.20
N THR A 154 -6.63 -9.06 8.13
CA THR A 154 -5.30 -9.11 8.73
C THR A 154 -5.40 -9.35 10.25
N PRO A 155 -4.63 -10.30 10.83
CA PRO A 155 -4.69 -10.63 12.25
C PRO A 155 -4.56 -9.43 13.19
N ASN A 156 -5.12 -9.57 14.38
CA ASN A 156 -5.06 -8.59 15.48
C ASN A 156 -5.65 -7.21 15.12
N GLY A 157 -6.43 -7.13 14.04
CA GLY A 157 -6.95 -5.88 13.51
C GLY A 157 -5.86 -4.95 12.99
N CYS A 158 -4.67 -5.48 12.63
CA CYS A 158 -3.54 -4.68 12.17
C CYS A 158 -3.78 -4.06 10.78
N GLY A 159 -4.60 -4.65 9.92
CA GLY A 159 -4.92 -4.09 8.60
C GLY A 159 -5.81 -2.84 8.73
N LYS A 160 -5.31 -1.68 8.27
CA LYS A 160 -5.97 -0.38 8.45
C LYS A 160 -6.51 0.24 7.18
N GLY A 161 -6.13 -0.25 6.00
CA GLY A 161 -6.70 0.24 4.76
C GLY A 161 -5.81 0.05 3.53
N ILE A 162 -6.30 0.62 2.44
CA ILE A 162 -5.71 0.56 1.11
C ILE A 162 -5.71 1.97 0.53
N PHE A 163 -4.63 2.32 -0.16
CA PHE A 163 -4.56 3.48 -1.04
C PHE A 163 -4.40 2.98 -2.47
N TRP A 164 -5.34 3.37 -3.34
CA TRP A 164 -5.20 3.18 -4.77
C TRP A 164 -4.26 4.24 -5.33
N TRP A 165 -3.23 3.80 -6.07
CA TRP A 165 -2.27 4.73 -6.66
C TRP A 165 -2.83 5.30 -7.96
N GLU A 166 -2.91 6.63 -8.01
CA GLU A 166 -3.29 7.40 -9.20
C GLU A 166 -4.65 6.98 -9.82
N PRO A 167 -5.78 7.10 -9.08
CA PRO A 167 -7.11 6.70 -9.58
C PRO A 167 -7.68 7.63 -10.65
N ALA A 168 -7.04 8.75 -10.95
CA ALA A 168 -7.59 9.78 -11.85
C ALA A 168 -6.49 10.47 -12.67
N VAL A 169 -5.76 9.71 -13.49
CA VAL A 169 -4.64 10.22 -14.31
C VAL A 169 -5.08 10.98 -15.57
N GLY A 170 -6.37 10.99 -15.89
CA GLY A 170 -6.89 11.46 -17.19
C GLY A 170 -6.28 10.68 -18.36
N ASN A 171 -6.07 11.34 -19.50
CA ASN A 171 -5.49 10.70 -20.69
C ASN A 171 -3.95 10.57 -20.65
N ARG A 172 -3.36 10.43 -19.47
CA ARG A 172 -1.91 10.31 -19.30
C ARG A 172 -1.42 8.87 -19.48
N GLY A 173 -1.07 8.52 -20.72
CA GLY A 173 -0.23 7.36 -21.03
C GLY A 173 -0.83 6.02 -20.64
N SER A 174 0.02 5.02 -20.37
CA SER A 174 -0.44 3.66 -20.06
C SER A 174 -1.21 3.57 -18.75
N LEU A 175 -1.00 4.50 -17.81
CA LEU A 175 -1.66 4.50 -16.50
C LEU A 175 -3.18 4.67 -16.57
N VAL A 176 -3.71 5.19 -17.69
CA VAL A 176 -5.16 5.33 -17.84
C VAL A 176 -5.87 3.98 -17.70
N SER A 177 -5.22 2.86 -18.07
CA SER A 177 -5.79 1.51 -17.88
C SER A 177 -6.00 1.14 -16.42
N ARG A 178 -5.41 1.86 -15.46
CA ARG A 178 -5.52 1.62 -14.01
C ARG A 178 -6.36 2.66 -13.27
N SER A 179 -6.85 3.66 -14.00
CA SER A 179 -7.71 4.72 -13.50
C SER A 179 -9.05 4.18 -13.02
N PHE A 180 -9.74 4.95 -12.18
CA PHE A 180 -11.16 4.77 -11.85
C PHE A 180 -12.08 5.44 -12.88
N PHE A 181 -11.49 6.10 -13.90
CA PHE A 181 -12.21 6.81 -14.95
C PHE A 181 -11.70 6.34 -16.32
N ASP A 182 -12.62 6.17 -17.27
CA ASP A 182 -12.28 5.94 -18.68
C ASP A 182 -11.72 7.21 -19.36
N GLU A 183 -11.38 7.13 -20.64
CA GLU A 183 -10.79 8.26 -21.38
C GLU A 183 -11.71 9.46 -21.57
N ASP A 184 -13.02 9.26 -21.46
CA ASP A 184 -14.04 10.31 -21.54
C ASP A 184 -14.31 10.93 -20.16
N GLY A 185 -13.70 10.38 -19.10
CA GLY A 185 -13.86 10.83 -17.71
C GLY A 185 -15.10 10.25 -17.02
N ASN A 186 -15.71 9.19 -17.56
CA ASN A 186 -16.79 8.49 -16.88
C ASN A 186 -16.22 7.59 -15.79
N SER A 187 -16.87 7.56 -14.63
CA SER A 187 -16.47 6.69 -13.52
C SER A 187 -16.74 5.22 -13.83
N LEU A 188 -15.75 4.37 -13.54
CA LEU A 188 -15.82 2.92 -13.63
C LEU A 188 -16.40 2.30 -12.34
N PRO A 189 -16.89 1.05 -12.37
CA PRO A 189 -17.54 0.40 -11.22
C PRO A 189 -16.67 0.25 -9.97
N VAL A 190 -15.35 0.34 -10.08
CA VAL A 190 -14.41 0.27 -8.95
C VAL A 190 -14.63 1.39 -7.91
N ILE A 191 -15.17 2.55 -8.32
CA ILE A 191 -15.34 3.73 -7.44
C ILE A 191 -16.28 3.45 -6.26
N SER A 192 -17.19 2.48 -6.39
CA SER A 192 -18.18 2.15 -5.36
C SER A 192 -17.78 0.98 -4.45
N VAL A 193 -16.56 0.43 -4.57
CA VAL A 193 -16.15 -0.75 -3.77
C VAL A 193 -16.29 -0.50 -2.26
N PHE A 194 -15.97 0.71 -1.80
CA PHE A 194 -16.04 1.05 -0.38
C PHE A 194 -17.45 1.34 0.14
N ASP A 195 -18.43 1.58 -0.75
CA ASP A 195 -19.79 2.02 -0.34
C ASP A 195 -20.48 1.01 0.58
N LYS A 196 -20.30 -0.29 0.35
CA LYS A 196 -20.92 -1.34 1.16
C LYS A 196 -20.42 -1.40 2.61
N TYR A 197 -19.29 -0.73 2.91
CA TYR A 197 -18.72 -0.66 4.26
C TYR A 197 -19.06 0.64 4.98
N THR A 198 -19.54 1.66 4.26
CA THR A 198 -19.76 3.02 4.79
C THR A 198 -21.22 3.45 4.76
N ARG A 199 -22.04 2.85 3.89
CA ARG A 199 -23.49 3.12 3.82
C ARG A 199 -24.25 2.11 4.68
N PRO A 200 -25.29 2.53 5.43
CA PRO A 200 -26.19 1.56 6.06
C PRO A 200 -26.82 0.70 4.95
N ALA A 201 -26.93 -0.62 5.20
CA ALA A 201 -27.75 -1.47 4.34
C ALA A 201 -29.17 -0.86 4.30
N PRO A 202 -29.83 -0.78 3.13
CA PRO A 202 -31.22 -0.37 3.07
C PRO A 202 -32.03 -1.24 4.05
N ARG A 203 -32.69 -0.60 5.02
CA ARG A 203 -33.54 -1.32 5.96
C ARG A 203 -34.70 -1.93 5.18
N THR A 204 -34.84 -3.26 5.26
CA THR A 204 -35.93 -4.00 4.61
C THR A 204 -37.19 -4.07 5.47
N ASP A 205 -37.21 -3.44 6.64
CA ASP A 205 -38.32 -3.48 7.61
C ASP A 205 -39.29 -2.29 7.49
N GLY A 206 -39.07 -1.37 6.53
CA GLY A 206 -39.97 -0.26 6.27
C GLY A 206 -39.99 0.81 7.39
N GLN A 207 -38.96 0.89 8.24
CA GLN A 207 -38.76 1.95 9.24
C GLN A 207 -37.59 2.88 8.92
#